data_AF-A0A6J7CJE2-F1
#
_entry.id   AF-A0A6J7CJE2-F1
#
_cell.length_a   1.000
_cell.length_b   1.000
_cell.length_c   1.000
_cell.angle_alpha   90.00
_cell.angle_beta   90.00
_cell.angle_gamma   90.00
#
_symmetry.space_group_name_H-M   'P 1'
#
loop_
_entity.id
_entity.type
_entity.pdbx_description
1 polymer ?
#
loop_
_entity_poly.entity_id
_entity_poly.type
_entity_poly.pdbx_seq_one_letter_code
_entity_poly.pdbx_strand_id
1 'polypeptide(L)'
;MDGLAFEHHLLSPEGLGAIPEVTHQGSAGGVACGDLIQFRVEVSSGTVAAGFDAEGCGALTACGSAIVARVSGLPLLEAAKVGLVEVAEELGGLSASKVHASELAVDAFHRALGAAARDAEPLARSDRRLVAMSGGVDSAVAAWLASEDGTRDVAAVTLELWRDEESDAEASCCSHIAVRRARDMAHTLGLPHLTLDLREEFRAGVVDPWIDGYRNGATPNPCVQCNGNVRIEPMVDLADSIGAEALVTGHYARFSDDAADGLEPLLREGVDPAKDQAYALARVPREVLARMEFPLGGMHKPEVRDIARKAGLEAAETADSQDLCFLAGVGREAFLARHGGVKTNEGPVVDQEGRRVGTHRGIHNHTVGQRKGLGIGGGEPLYVLRTDSKSNTVTVAPRAAISTLRVELVDLDLRADATRVTSARLRHHGATGDASLELGDDGAAVLTFAQPAVAVAPGQMACLLEGDLIVGCATISGAGA
;
A
#
# COMPACT_ATOMS: atom_id res chain seq x y z
N MET A 1 -0.05 20.42 34.70
CA MET A 1 1.36 20.02 34.67
C MET A 1 1.79 19.83 36.10
N ASP A 2 1.90 18.58 36.54
CA ASP A 2 2.64 18.23 37.74
C ASP A 2 4.13 18.27 37.39
N GLY A 3 4.83 19.32 37.83
CA GLY A 3 6.23 19.53 37.50
C GLY A 3 7.17 18.46 38.08
N LEU A 4 6.75 17.76 39.14
CA LEU A 4 7.58 16.77 39.82
C LEU A 4 7.76 15.50 38.99
N ALA A 5 6.71 15.04 38.29
CA ALA A 5 6.79 13.88 37.40
C ALA A 5 7.73 14.15 36.22
N PHE A 6 7.58 15.29 35.55
CA PHE A 6 8.47 15.69 34.45
C PHE A 6 9.93 15.82 34.91
N GLU A 7 10.18 16.43 36.07
CA GLU A 7 11.52 16.60 36.62
C GLU A 7 12.16 15.25 36.97
N HIS A 8 11.39 14.28 37.49
CA HIS A 8 11.86 12.93 37.75
C HIS A 8 12.37 12.25 36.47
N HIS A 9 11.57 12.22 35.41
CA HIS A 9 11.97 11.60 34.13
C HIS A 9 13.14 12.31 33.45
N LEU A 10 13.34 13.61 33.71
CA LEU A 10 14.46 14.37 33.19
C LEU A 10 15.76 14.12 33.97
N LEU A 11 15.71 14.11 35.30
CA LEU A 11 16.90 14.03 36.17
C LEU A 11 17.30 12.59 36.52
N SER A 12 16.38 11.64 36.38
CA SER A 12 16.61 10.21 36.67
C SER A 12 15.92 9.35 35.60
N PRO A 13 16.36 9.43 34.33
CA PRO A 13 15.66 8.79 33.23
C PRO A 13 15.74 7.26 33.28
N GLU A 14 14.60 6.58 33.17
CA GLU A 14 14.51 5.12 33.09
C GLU A 14 14.89 4.64 31.69
N GLY A 15 15.79 3.66 31.59
CA GLY A 15 16.20 3.06 30.31
C GLY A 15 17.12 3.89 29.42
N LEU A 16 17.59 5.06 29.86
CA LEU A 16 18.59 5.83 29.13
C LEU A 16 19.90 5.05 29.03
N GLY A 17 20.41 4.84 27.81
CA GLY A 17 21.61 4.05 27.55
C GLY A 17 21.43 2.55 27.71
N ALA A 18 20.23 2.06 28.06
CA ALA A 18 19.97 0.64 28.19
C ALA A 18 19.92 -0.05 26.81
N ILE A 19 20.49 -1.25 26.75
CA ILE A 19 20.57 -2.09 25.55
C ILE A 19 20.02 -3.47 25.93
N PRO A 20 18.80 -3.83 25.52
CA PRO A 20 18.30 -5.22 25.61
C PRO A 20 19.21 -6.23 24.86
N GLU A 21 19.05 -7.53 25.10
CA GLU A 21 19.99 -8.54 24.56
C GLU A 21 19.83 -8.72 23.04
N VAL A 22 18.57 -8.78 22.56
CA VAL A 22 18.21 -8.77 21.14
C VAL A 22 17.44 -7.47 20.88
N THR A 23 17.94 -6.61 20.00
CA THR A 23 17.38 -5.25 19.86
C THR A 23 17.01 -4.90 18.44
N HIS A 24 15.75 -4.51 18.29
CA HIS A 24 15.26 -3.79 17.14
C HIS A 24 15.30 -2.30 17.43
N GLN A 25 15.61 -1.51 16.41
CA GLN A 25 15.88 -0.08 16.58
C GLN A 25 14.87 0.75 15.79
N GLY A 26 14.48 1.86 16.40
CA GLY A 26 13.63 2.86 15.78
C GLY A 26 14.12 4.24 16.15
N SER A 27 14.18 5.13 15.18
CA SER A 27 14.67 6.50 15.37
C SER A 27 13.70 7.54 14.81
N ALA A 28 13.70 8.71 15.42
CA ALA A 28 12.99 9.89 14.93
C ALA A 28 13.75 11.17 15.31
N GLY A 29 13.57 12.21 14.50
CA GLY A 29 14.28 13.49 14.64
C GLY A 29 15.40 13.65 13.61
N GLY A 30 16.30 14.59 13.86
CA GLY A 30 17.46 14.86 13.01
C GLY A 30 17.80 16.35 12.92
N VAL A 31 18.62 16.69 11.92
CA VAL A 31 19.23 18.02 11.75
C VAL A 31 18.19 19.16 11.69
N ALA A 32 17.00 18.89 11.15
CA ALA A 32 15.96 19.91 10.97
C ALA A 32 15.42 20.48 12.30
N CYS A 33 15.31 19.67 13.35
CA CYS A 33 14.84 20.10 14.67
C CYS A 33 15.94 20.15 15.74
N GLY A 34 17.08 19.48 15.49
CA GLY A 34 18.19 19.37 16.46
C GLY A 34 17.94 18.36 17.59
N ASP A 35 16.79 17.70 17.57
CA ASP A 35 16.41 16.61 18.47
C ASP A 35 16.59 15.27 17.74
N LEU A 36 17.13 14.27 18.41
CA LEU A 36 17.26 12.90 17.90
C LEU A 36 17.00 11.93 19.05
N ILE A 37 16.10 10.97 18.83
CA ILE A 37 15.84 9.89 19.79
C ILE A 37 15.88 8.55 19.08
N GLN A 38 16.45 7.56 19.76
CA GLN A 38 16.56 6.20 19.28
C GLN A 38 16.10 5.25 20.37
N PHE A 39 15.11 4.41 20.06
CA PHE A 39 14.68 3.32 20.91
C PHE A 39 15.31 2.01 20.49
N ARG A 40 15.55 1.17 21.49
CA ARG A 40 15.90 -0.24 21.37
C ARG A 40 14.83 -1.05 22.07
N VAL A 41 14.18 -1.96 21.34
CA VAL A 41 13.07 -2.76 21.86
C VAL A 41 13.34 -4.24 21.62
N GLU A 42 13.01 -5.04 22.63
CA GLU A 42 12.97 -6.49 22.61
C GLU A 42 11.57 -6.96 22.96
N VAL A 43 11.08 -7.99 22.27
CA VAL A 43 9.85 -8.71 22.63
C VAL A 43 10.21 -10.15 22.90
N SER A 44 10.12 -10.57 24.17
CA SER A 44 10.44 -11.92 24.61
C SER A 44 9.30 -12.49 25.45
N SER A 45 8.91 -13.73 25.14
CA SER A 45 7.75 -14.39 25.79
C SER A 45 6.48 -13.53 25.78
N GLY A 46 6.28 -12.74 24.72
CA GLY A 46 5.15 -11.82 24.56
C GLY A 46 5.20 -10.52 25.38
N THR A 47 6.30 -10.25 26.08
CA THR A 47 6.50 -9.03 26.90
C THR A 47 7.59 -8.12 26.36
N VAL A 48 7.47 -6.83 26.62
CA VAL A 48 8.36 -5.79 26.07
C VAL A 48 9.46 -5.41 27.05
N ALA A 49 10.70 -5.33 26.57
CA ALA A 49 11.79 -4.61 27.23
C ALA A 49 12.26 -3.46 26.32
N ALA A 50 12.50 -2.28 26.90
CA ALA A 50 12.87 -1.09 26.14
C ALA A 50 14.01 -0.31 26.79
N GLY A 51 14.83 0.31 25.94
CA GLY A 51 15.82 1.31 26.30
C GLY A 51 15.90 2.39 25.22
N PHE A 52 16.54 3.52 25.52
CA PHE A 52 16.65 4.60 24.54
C PHE A 52 17.94 5.41 24.69
N ASP A 53 18.32 6.13 23.63
CA ASP A 53 19.26 7.24 23.66
C ASP A 53 18.56 8.49 23.12
N ALA A 54 18.92 9.66 23.64
CA ALA A 54 18.37 10.93 23.18
C ALA A 54 19.43 12.04 23.16
N GLU A 55 19.40 12.85 22.10
CA GLU A 55 20.18 14.08 21.92
C GLU A 55 19.23 15.25 21.64
N GLY A 56 19.54 16.43 22.17
CA GLY A 56 18.72 17.63 21.97
C GLY A 56 18.05 18.11 23.26
N CYS A 57 16.76 18.45 23.19
CA CYS A 57 16.04 19.07 24.30
C CYS A 57 15.73 18.09 25.45
N GLY A 58 15.76 18.56 26.71
CA GLY A 58 15.46 17.72 27.86
C GLY A 58 14.03 17.15 27.88
N ALA A 59 13.09 17.78 27.17
CA ALA A 59 11.75 17.22 27.00
C ALA A 59 11.78 15.88 26.26
N LEU A 60 12.72 15.70 25.32
CA LEU A 60 12.90 14.46 24.58
C LEU A 60 13.38 13.34 25.50
N THR A 61 14.37 13.61 26.35
CA THR A 61 14.84 12.65 27.38
C THR A 61 13.72 12.26 28.33
N ALA A 62 12.92 13.22 28.80
CA ALA A 62 11.80 12.95 29.68
C ALA A 62 10.72 12.08 28.99
N CYS A 63 10.39 12.36 27.72
CA CYS A 63 9.46 11.53 26.95
C CYS A 63 9.99 10.11 26.73
N GLY A 64 11.29 9.97 26.44
CA GLY A 64 11.93 8.66 26.30
C GLY A 64 11.81 7.82 27.57
N SER A 65 12.15 8.43 28.71
CA SER A 65 12.04 7.83 30.04
C SER A 65 10.60 7.43 30.39
N ALA A 66 9.64 8.31 30.12
CA ALA A 66 8.22 8.03 30.36
C ALA A 66 7.69 6.84 29.55
N ILE A 67 8.11 6.70 28.28
CA ILE A 67 7.74 5.54 27.46
C ILE A 67 8.34 4.27 28.06
N VAL A 68 9.63 4.25 28.42
CA VAL A 68 10.26 3.04 29.00
C VAL A 68 9.58 2.61 30.29
N ALA A 69 9.32 3.56 31.20
CA ALA A 69 8.64 3.30 32.47
C ALA A 69 7.23 2.70 32.25
N ARG A 70 6.53 3.15 31.21
CA ARG A 70 5.19 2.68 30.83
C ARG A 70 5.18 1.28 30.24
N VAL A 71 6.12 0.96 29.36
CA VAL A 71 6.02 -0.24 28.50
C VAL A 71 6.81 -1.43 28.99
N SER A 72 7.82 -1.22 29.84
CA SER A 72 8.70 -2.31 30.27
C SER A 72 7.95 -3.35 31.10
N GLY A 73 8.00 -4.60 30.68
CA GLY A 73 7.30 -5.73 31.28
C GLY A 73 5.83 -5.87 30.86
N LEU A 74 5.29 -4.96 30.04
CA LEU A 74 3.93 -5.09 29.52
C LEU A 74 3.85 -6.14 28.40
N PRO A 75 2.68 -6.78 28.23
CA PRO A 75 2.38 -7.53 27.01
C PRO A 75 2.53 -6.65 25.76
N LEU A 76 3.01 -7.23 24.65
CA LEU A 76 3.25 -6.53 23.38
C LEU A 76 2.09 -5.62 22.95
N LEU A 77 0.87 -6.15 22.94
CA LEU A 77 -0.30 -5.39 22.48
C LEU A 77 -0.71 -4.31 23.48
N GLU A 78 -0.44 -4.44 24.78
CA GLU A 78 -0.69 -3.36 25.73
C GLU A 78 0.36 -2.24 25.57
N ALA A 79 1.63 -2.58 25.36
CA ALA A 79 2.68 -1.61 25.05
C ALA A 79 2.39 -0.84 23.75
N ALA A 80 1.79 -1.50 22.76
CA ALA A 80 1.39 -0.91 21.47
C ALA A 80 0.25 0.14 21.58
N LYS A 81 -0.33 0.34 22.77
CA LYS A 81 -1.31 1.41 23.03
C LYS A 81 -0.68 2.72 23.50
N VAL A 82 0.63 2.75 23.79
CA VAL A 82 1.26 3.99 24.26
C VAL A 82 1.26 5.06 23.17
N GLY A 83 0.59 6.18 23.43
CA GLY A 83 0.47 7.31 22.52
C GLY A 83 0.85 8.63 23.17
N LEU A 84 0.47 9.74 22.53
CA LEU A 84 0.78 11.09 23.02
C LEU A 84 0.07 11.40 24.35
N VAL A 85 -1.16 10.90 24.51
CA VAL A 85 -1.97 11.10 25.72
C VAL A 85 -1.31 10.40 26.89
N GLU A 86 -0.95 9.14 26.71
CA GLU A 86 -0.28 8.33 27.72
C GLU A 86 1.04 9.02 28.13
N VAL A 87 1.92 9.34 27.19
CA VAL A 87 3.20 9.99 27.53
C VAL A 87 2.98 11.32 28.27
N ALA A 88 1.99 12.12 27.86
CA ALA A 88 1.66 13.34 28.56
C ALA A 88 1.17 13.08 30.00
N GLU A 89 0.31 12.08 30.22
CA GLU A 89 -0.17 11.71 31.56
C GLU A 89 0.96 11.25 32.49
N GLU A 90 1.90 10.44 31.98
CA GLU A 90 3.07 9.97 32.76
C GLU A 90 3.93 11.14 33.23
N LEU A 91 4.07 12.14 32.38
CA LEU A 91 4.83 13.35 32.67
C LEU A 91 4.05 14.38 33.53
N GLY A 92 2.84 14.05 33.99
CA GLY A 92 1.99 14.97 34.74
C GLY A 92 1.37 16.08 33.88
N GLY A 93 1.39 15.91 32.56
CA GLY A 93 0.95 16.83 31.52
C GLY A 93 2.11 17.47 30.77
N LEU A 94 1.92 17.75 29.48
CA LEU A 94 2.94 18.32 28.60
C LEU A 94 2.50 19.69 28.05
N SER A 95 3.41 20.67 28.00
CA SER A 95 3.11 21.96 27.38
C SER A 95 3.10 21.86 25.86
N ALA A 96 2.36 22.74 25.18
CA ALA A 96 2.30 22.78 23.71
C ALA A 96 3.68 22.82 23.05
N SER A 97 4.64 23.56 23.62
CA SER A 97 6.02 23.65 23.12
C SER A 97 6.84 22.36 23.21
N LYS A 98 6.37 21.37 23.99
CA LYS A 98 7.06 20.09 24.23
C LYS A 98 6.39 18.92 23.51
N VAL A 99 5.22 19.13 22.88
CA VAL A 99 4.45 18.08 22.17
C VAL A 99 5.29 17.43 21.08
N HIS A 100 6.08 18.22 20.34
CA HIS A 100 6.97 17.71 19.31
C HIS A 100 7.95 16.64 19.84
N ALA A 101 8.50 16.81 21.04
CA ALA A 101 9.40 15.84 21.64
C ALA A 101 8.69 14.50 21.93
N SER A 102 7.42 14.56 22.36
CA SER A 102 6.58 13.37 22.55
C SER A 102 6.29 12.68 21.21
N GLU A 103 5.97 13.43 20.16
CA GLU A 103 5.76 12.88 18.81
C GLU A 103 6.98 12.12 18.29
N LEU A 104 8.19 12.70 18.47
CA LEU A 104 9.43 12.03 18.10
C LEU A 104 9.66 10.75 18.91
N ALA A 105 9.48 10.81 20.23
CA ALA A 105 9.68 9.66 21.10
C ALA A 105 8.71 8.51 20.78
N VAL A 106 7.42 8.81 20.60
CA VAL A 106 6.39 7.82 20.25
C VAL A 106 6.64 7.27 18.84
N ASP A 107 7.00 8.09 17.85
CA ASP A 107 7.36 7.63 16.50
C ASP A 107 8.58 6.67 16.50
N ALA A 108 9.65 7.02 17.22
CA ALA A 108 10.83 6.17 17.35
C ALA A 108 10.52 4.85 18.07
N PHE A 109 9.77 4.89 19.18
CA PHE A 109 9.37 3.69 19.91
C PHE A 109 8.53 2.74 19.05
N HIS A 110 7.50 3.24 18.37
CA HIS A 110 6.61 2.40 17.56
C HIS A 110 7.30 1.76 16.35
N ARG A 111 8.32 2.42 15.77
CA ARG A 111 9.19 1.79 14.75
C ARG A 111 9.97 0.61 15.33
N ALA A 112 10.58 0.80 16.50
CA ALA A 112 11.33 -0.27 17.17
C ALA A 112 10.42 -1.43 17.58
N LEU A 113 9.24 -1.11 18.12
CA LEU A 113 8.25 -2.09 18.57
C LEU A 113 7.70 -2.93 17.40
N GLY A 114 7.38 -2.30 16.27
CA GLY A 114 6.88 -3.02 15.11
C GLY A 114 7.91 -3.96 14.49
N ALA A 115 9.18 -3.56 14.43
CA ALA A 115 10.27 -4.44 14.03
C ALA A 115 10.44 -5.61 15.01
N ALA A 116 10.37 -5.35 16.32
CA ALA A 116 10.43 -6.40 17.33
C ALA A 116 9.22 -7.35 17.27
N ALA A 117 8.02 -6.85 17.01
CA ALA A 117 6.82 -7.67 16.87
C ALA A 117 6.88 -8.60 15.66
N ARG A 118 7.51 -8.16 14.57
CA ARG A 118 7.71 -8.97 13.35
C ARG A 118 8.60 -10.20 13.62
N ASP A 119 9.67 -10.00 14.40
CA ASP A 119 10.70 -11.03 14.63
C ASP A 119 10.50 -11.83 15.95
N ALA A 120 9.49 -11.46 16.74
CA ALA A 120 9.17 -12.12 18.00
C ALA A 120 8.63 -13.55 17.80
N GLU A 121 8.73 -14.37 18.85
CA GLU A 121 8.03 -15.64 18.90
C GLU A 121 6.50 -15.42 18.78
N PRO A 122 5.79 -16.21 17.96
CA PRO A 122 4.37 -16.04 17.77
C PRO A 122 3.56 -16.13 19.07
N LEU A 123 2.67 -15.17 19.29
CA LEU A 123 1.69 -15.25 20.36
C LEU A 123 0.71 -16.40 20.11
N ALA A 124 0.06 -16.88 21.18
CA ALA A 124 -0.97 -17.90 21.06
C ALA A 124 -2.10 -17.43 20.12
N ARG A 125 -2.52 -18.31 19.20
CA ARG A 125 -3.62 -18.02 18.28
C ARG A 125 -4.91 -17.72 19.04
N SER A 126 -5.61 -16.67 18.62
CA SER A 126 -6.94 -16.31 19.07
C SER A 126 -7.82 -15.92 17.88
N ASP A 127 -9.06 -15.54 18.15
CA ASP A 127 -9.99 -14.92 17.19
C ASP A 127 -9.66 -13.44 16.91
N ARG A 128 -8.46 -12.98 17.30
CA ARG A 128 -8.01 -11.60 17.08
C ARG A 128 -8.01 -11.25 15.59
N ARG A 129 -8.37 -10.02 15.29
CA ARG A 129 -8.24 -9.45 13.94
C ARG A 129 -7.12 -8.42 13.89
N LEU A 130 -6.28 -8.50 12.87
CA LEU A 130 -5.34 -7.45 12.52
C LEU A 130 -5.95 -6.58 11.44
N VAL A 131 -6.11 -5.28 11.67
CA VAL A 131 -6.73 -4.36 10.70
C VAL A 131 -5.68 -3.47 10.07
N ALA A 132 -5.59 -3.50 8.73
CA ALA A 132 -4.72 -2.60 7.99
C ALA A 132 -5.31 -1.18 7.95
N MET A 133 -4.65 -0.24 8.62
CA MET A 133 -5.07 1.16 8.72
C MET A 133 -4.19 2.09 7.90
N SER A 134 -4.80 2.82 6.96
CA SER A 134 -4.12 3.86 6.14
C SER A 134 -4.37 5.29 6.65
N GLY A 135 -5.14 5.40 7.74
CA GLY A 135 -5.66 6.66 8.27
C GLY A 135 -6.76 7.29 7.41
N GLY A 136 -7.26 6.60 6.39
CA GLY A 136 -8.44 7.00 5.62
C GLY A 136 -9.74 6.47 6.21
N VAL A 137 -10.87 7.03 5.75
CA VAL A 137 -12.22 6.66 6.20
C VAL A 137 -12.52 5.17 6.05
N ASP A 138 -12.07 4.54 4.95
CA ASP A 138 -12.38 3.15 4.66
C ASP A 138 -11.75 2.21 5.69
N SER A 139 -10.46 2.39 5.98
CA SER A 139 -9.80 1.58 7.01
C SER A 139 -10.32 1.87 8.42
N ALA A 140 -10.76 3.10 8.70
CA ALA A 140 -11.35 3.45 9.99
C ALA A 140 -12.68 2.71 10.21
N VAL A 141 -13.54 2.69 9.20
CA VAL A 141 -14.82 1.96 9.24
C VAL A 141 -14.57 0.46 9.26
N ALA A 142 -13.59 -0.05 8.52
CA ALA A 142 -13.22 -1.46 8.59
C ALA A 142 -12.77 -1.87 9.99
N ALA A 143 -11.95 -1.05 10.67
CA ALA A 143 -11.54 -1.29 12.06
C ALA A 143 -12.73 -1.27 13.02
N TRP A 144 -13.61 -0.28 12.87
CA TRP A 144 -14.82 -0.16 13.68
C TRP A 144 -15.75 -1.38 13.51
N LEU A 145 -16.01 -1.80 12.27
CA LEU A 145 -16.81 -3.00 11.98
C LEU A 145 -16.15 -4.28 12.52
N ALA A 146 -14.83 -4.41 12.37
CA ALA A 146 -14.08 -5.57 12.88
C ALA A 146 -14.09 -5.66 14.41
N SER A 147 -14.21 -4.52 15.10
CA SER A 147 -14.28 -4.48 16.57
C SER A 147 -15.62 -4.98 17.13
N GLU A 148 -16.65 -5.20 16.29
CA GLU A 148 -18.00 -5.61 16.69
C GLU A 148 -18.52 -4.78 17.89
N ASP A 149 -18.63 -3.47 17.69
CA ASP A 149 -19.01 -2.49 18.73
C ASP A 149 -18.06 -2.52 19.97
N GLY A 150 -16.78 -2.83 19.76
CA GLY A 150 -15.74 -2.81 20.79
C GLY A 150 -15.63 -4.07 21.64
N THR A 151 -16.20 -5.19 21.20
CA THR A 151 -16.22 -6.47 21.94
C THR A 151 -15.18 -7.47 21.47
N ARG A 152 -14.75 -7.40 20.20
CA ARG A 152 -13.74 -8.29 19.63
C ARG A 152 -12.33 -7.76 19.88
N ASP A 153 -11.39 -8.68 20.08
CA ASP A 153 -9.97 -8.40 20.13
C ASP A 153 -9.45 -7.97 18.74
N VAL A 154 -9.03 -6.71 18.64
CA VAL A 154 -8.57 -6.11 17.38
C VAL A 154 -7.26 -5.38 17.63
N ALA A 155 -6.30 -5.60 16.73
CA ALA A 155 -5.09 -4.81 16.63
C ALA A 155 -5.03 -4.11 15.28
N ALA A 156 -4.37 -2.96 15.22
CA ALA A 156 -4.17 -2.19 14.00
C ALA A 156 -2.72 -2.29 13.52
N VAL A 157 -2.53 -2.28 12.20
CA VAL A 157 -1.21 -2.16 11.57
C VAL A 157 -1.22 -1.08 10.51
N THR A 158 -0.12 -0.33 10.41
CA THR A 158 0.15 0.56 9.28
C THR A 158 1.52 0.28 8.69
N LEU A 159 1.63 0.47 7.37
CA LEU A 159 2.88 0.30 6.64
C LEU A 159 3.49 1.66 6.35
N GLU A 160 4.76 1.85 6.70
CA GLU A 160 5.58 2.93 6.16
C GLU A 160 6.27 2.40 4.89
N LEU A 161 5.82 2.84 3.71
CA LEU A 161 6.34 2.36 2.42
C LEU A 161 7.26 3.37 1.73
N TRP A 162 7.08 4.65 2.00
CA TRP A 162 7.84 5.69 1.33
C TRP A 162 8.05 6.93 2.19
N ARG A 163 9.28 7.46 2.13
CA ARG A 163 9.65 8.74 2.73
C ARG A 163 10.55 9.49 1.77
N ASP A 164 10.07 10.63 1.30
CA ASP A 164 10.79 11.53 0.41
C ASP A 164 10.45 12.97 0.80
N GLU A 165 11.48 13.78 1.10
CA GLU A 165 11.33 15.15 1.60
C GLU A 165 10.65 16.08 0.58
N GLU A 166 10.76 15.75 -0.71
CA GLU A 166 10.16 16.52 -1.81
C GLU A 166 8.75 16.05 -2.15
N SER A 167 8.23 15.02 -1.46
CA SER A 167 6.87 14.51 -1.65
C SER A 167 5.91 15.11 -0.63
N ASP A 168 4.67 15.33 -1.06
CA ASP A 168 3.60 15.71 -0.16
C ASP A 168 3.21 14.49 0.69
N ALA A 169 3.74 14.43 1.91
CA ALA A 169 3.48 13.33 2.83
C ALA A 169 1.98 13.19 3.19
N GLU A 170 1.18 14.26 3.10
CA GLU A 170 -0.26 14.21 3.38
C GLU A 170 -1.04 13.54 2.23
N ALA A 171 -0.52 13.64 1.00
CA ALA A 171 -1.12 13.02 -0.18
C ALA A 171 -0.90 11.50 -0.27
N SER A 172 -0.02 10.92 0.56
CA SER A 172 0.31 9.49 0.55
C SER A 172 -0.27 8.76 1.76
N CYS A 173 -0.95 7.64 1.49
CA CYS A 173 -1.56 6.79 2.52
C CYS A 173 -0.56 5.91 3.30
N CYS A 174 0.71 5.87 2.88
CA CYS A 174 1.77 5.04 3.46
C CYS A 174 3.02 5.88 3.82
N SER A 175 2.84 7.18 4.06
CA SER A 175 3.88 8.10 4.53
C SER A 175 4.01 8.06 6.06
N HIS A 176 5.09 8.66 6.57
CA HIS A 176 5.28 8.85 8.00
C HIS A 176 4.15 9.67 8.67
N ILE A 177 3.53 10.62 7.96
CA ILE A 177 2.37 11.37 8.48
C ILE A 177 1.13 10.48 8.52
N ALA A 178 0.91 9.67 7.49
CA ALA A 178 -0.20 8.71 7.46
C ALA A 178 -0.07 7.65 8.57
N VAL A 179 1.14 7.17 8.85
CA VAL A 179 1.42 6.26 9.98
C VAL A 179 1.00 6.89 11.31
N ARG A 180 1.41 8.14 11.57
CA ARG A 180 1.02 8.86 12.80
C ARG A 180 -0.49 9.00 12.92
N ARG A 181 -1.15 9.49 11.85
CA ARG A 181 -2.62 9.63 11.81
C ARG A 181 -3.34 8.30 12.04
N ALA A 182 -2.86 7.22 11.43
CA ALA A 182 -3.45 5.90 11.59
C ALA A 182 -3.29 5.37 13.02
N ARG A 183 -2.12 5.59 13.64
CA ARG A 183 -1.87 5.27 15.05
C ARG A 183 -2.79 6.04 15.98
N ASP A 184 -2.86 7.37 15.83
CA ASP A 184 -3.69 8.21 16.70
C ASP A 184 -5.18 7.83 16.59
N MET A 185 -5.62 7.47 15.38
CA MET A 185 -6.97 6.94 15.16
C MET A 185 -7.19 5.57 15.81
N ALA A 186 -6.22 4.65 15.73
CA ALA A 186 -6.30 3.36 16.40
C ALA A 186 -6.36 3.54 17.93
N HIS A 187 -5.50 4.39 18.50
CA HIS A 187 -5.50 4.71 19.93
C HIS A 187 -6.81 5.37 20.39
N THR A 188 -7.41 6.25 19.57
CA THR A 188 -8.74 6.82 19.83
C THR A 188 -9.84 5.75 19.90
N LEU A 189 -9.69 4.67 19.12
CA LEU A 189 -10.56 3.49 19.17
C LEU A 189 -10.20 2.51 20.31
N GLY A 190 -9.18 2.80 21.12
CA GLY A 190 -8.66 1.92 22.16
C GLY A 190 -7.88 0.72 21.62
N LEU A 191 -7.50 0.74 20.34
CA LEU A 191 -6.85 -0.36 19.66
C LEU A 191 -5.32 -0.24 19.77
N PRO A 192 -4.60 -1.35 20.02
CA PRO A 192 -3.15 -1.38 19.88
C PRO A 192 -2.76 -1.15 18.42
N HIS A 193 -1.65 -0.46 18.19
CA HIS A 193 -1.15 -0.15 16.84
C HIS A 193 0.30 -0.57 16.67
N LEU A 194 0.58 -1.21 15.54
CA LEU A 194 1.93 -1.59 15.11
C LEU A 194 2.27 -0.93 13.78
N THR A 195 3.54 -0.59 13.59
CA THR A 195 4.05 -0.04 12.33
C THR A 195 5.04 -1.01 11.72
N LEU A 196 4.83 -1.42 10.47
CA LEU A 196 5.86 -2.11 9.70
C LEU A 196 6.55 -1.13 8.76
N ASP A 197 7.86 -0.98 8.92
CA ASP A 197 8.70 -0.27 7.97
C ASP A 197 9.09 -1.24 6.85
N LEU A 198 8.57 -1.00 5.64
CA LEU A 198 8.86 -1.81 4.46
C LEU A 198 9.43 -0.93 3.34
N ARG A 199 10.10 0.18 3.69
CA ARG A 199 10.59 1.16 2.69
C ARG A 199 11.60 0.55 1.73
N GLU A 200 12.48 -0.34 2.21
CA GLU A 200 13.48 -1.01 1.38
C GLU A 200 12.84 -2.04 0.45
N GLU A 201 11.97 -2.90 0.99
CA GLU A 201 11.22 -3.90 0.24
C GLU A 201 10.32 -3.25 -0.81
N PHE A 202 9.68 -2.12 -0.46
CA PHE A 202 8.85 -1.35 -1.39
C PHE A 202 9.67 -0.71 -2.50
N ARG A 203 10.85 -0.16 -2.18
CA ARG A 203 11.73 0.41 -3.20
C ARG A 203 12.17 -0.67 -4.20
N ALA A 204 12.67 -1.80 -3.69
CA ALA A 204 13.18 -2.89 -4.52
C ALA A 204 12.07 -3.61 -5.30
N GLY A 205 10.90 -3.83 -4.68
CA GLY A 205 9.81 -4.62 -5.26
C GLY A 205 8.83 -3.83 -6.12
N VAL A 206 8.74 -2.51 -5.96
CA VAL A 206 7.75 -1.67 -6.66
C VAL A 206 8.40 -0.51 -7.38
N VAL A 207 9.19 0.33 -6.69
CA VAL A 207 9.67 1.59 -7.26
C VAL A 207 10.73 1.36 -8.34
N ASP A 208 11.73 0.54 -8.07
CA ASP A 208 12.82 0.28 -9.03
C ASP A 208 12.30 -0.47 -10.28
N PRO A 209 11.48 -1.53 -10.18
CA PRO A 209 10.84 -2.16 -11.34
C PRO A 209 9.95 -1.20 -12.13
N TRP A 210 9.27 -0.28 -11.44
CA TRP A 210 8.45 0.74 -12.08
C TRP A 210 9.31 1.72 -12.90
N ILE A 211 10.42 2.20 -12.33
CA ILE A 211 11.40 3.06 -13.02
C ILE A 211 11.98 2.33 -14.25
N ASP A 212 12.38 1.07 -14.09
CA ASP A 212 12.95 0.27 -15.17
C ASP A 212 11.94 -0.02 -16.29
N GLY A 213 10.68 -0.24 -15.94
CA GLY A 213 9.60 -0.34 -16.92
C GLY A 213 9.53 0.91 -17.80
N TYR A 214 9.52 2.11 -17.21
CA TYR A 214 9.52 3.37 -17.96
C TYR A 214 10.79 3.60 -18.77
N ARG A 215 11.98 3.23 -18.25
CA ARG A 215 13.25 3.29 -19.00
C ARG A 215 13.19 2.44 -20.27
N ASN A 216 12.53 1.28 -20.19
CA ASN A 216 12.41 0.34 -21.30
C ASN A 216 11.19 0.61 -22.20
N GLY A 217 10.38 1.63 -21.91
CA GLY A 217 9.21 2.00 -22.69
C GLY A 217 7.95 1.19 -22.37
N ALA A 218 7.93 0.42 -21.29
CA ALA A 218 6.74 -0.25 -20.78
C ALA A 218 5.89 0.69 -19.90
N THR A 219 4.69 0.26 -19.52
CA THR A 219 3.85 0.98 -18.54
C THR A 219 3.45 0.00 -17.43
N PRO A 220 4.26 -0.14 -16.37
CA PRO A 220 3.98 -1.07 -15.27
C PRO A 220 2.84 -0.57 -14.38
N ASN A 221 2.14 -1.50 -13.72
CA ASN A 221 1.13 -1.21 -12.70
C ASN A 221 1.70 -1.44 -11.29
N PRO A 222 2.16 -0.39 -10.59
CA PRO A 222 2.82 -0.54 -9.30
C PRO A 222 1.86 -0.96 -8.18
N CYS A 223 0.56 -0.70 -8.30
CA CYS A 223 -0.43 -1.07 -7.27
C CYS A 223 -0.64 -2.58 -7.23
N VAL A 224 -0.70 -3.23 -8.39
CA VAL A 224 -0.81 -4.69 -8.49
C VAL A 224 0.45 -5.36 -7.93
N GLN A 225 1.63 -4.82 -8.25
CA GLN A 225 2.91 -5.32 -7.70
C GLN A 225 2.98 -5.13 -6.18
N CYS A 226 2.58 -3.96 -5.68
CA CYS A 226 2.59 -3.67 -4.24
C CYS A 226 1.68 -4.61 -3.45
N ASN A 227 0.43 -4.83 -3.91
CA ASN A 227 -0.50 -5.75 -3.25
C ASN A 227 -0.04 -7.21 -3.37
N GLY A 228 0.45 -7.63 -4.52
CA GLY A 228 0.88 -9.01 -4.76
C GLY A 228 2.16 -9.41 -4.02
N ASN A 229 3.13 -8.49 -3.89
CA ASN A 229 4.51 -8.87 -3.56
C ASN A 229 5.13 -8.13 -2.36
N VAL A 230 4.51 -7.05 -1.86
CA VAL A 230 5.17 -6.20 -0.85
C VAL A 230 4.34 -6.01 0.41
N ARG A 231 3.05 -5.67 0.28
CA ARG A 231 2.33 -5.12 1.43
C ARG A 231 1.51 -6.14 2.21
N ILE A 232 0.86 -7.10 1.54
CA ILE A 232 -0.16 -7.93 2.17
C ILE A 232 0.48 -9.09 2.94
N GLU A 233 1.42 -9.79 2.33
CA GLU A 233 2.10 -10.93 2.95
C GLU A 233 2.80 -10.55 4.27
N PRO A 234 3.60 -9.47 4.37
CA PRO A 234 4.16 -9.07 5.67
C PRO A 234 3.13 -8.71 6.74
N MET A 235 1.93 -8.25 6.35
CA MET A 235 0.85 -8.02 7.32
C MET A 235 0.20 -9.33 7.77
N VAL A 236 0.11 -10.34 6.90
CA VAL A 236 -0.34 -11.68 7.28
C VAL A 236 0.70 -12.36 8.18
N ASP A 237 1.99 -12.22 7.87
CA ASP A 237 3.07 -12.70 8.74
C ASP A 237 2.99 -12.05 10.13
N LEU A 238 2.79 -10.72 10.18
CA LEU A 238 2.58 -10.04 11.45
C LEU A 238 1.31 -10.53 12.17
N ALA A 239 0.23 -10.79 11.43
CA ALA A 239 -0.99 -11.35 12.01
C ALA A 239 -0.68 -12.69 12.70
N ASP A 240 0.14 -13.55 12.07
CA ASP A 240 0.59 -14.80 12.67
C ASP A 240 1.48 -14.56 13.90
N SER A 241 2.44 -13.63 13.85
CA SER A 241 3.30 -13.29 14.99
C SER A 241 2.49 -12.78 16.21
N ILE A 242 1.39 -12.06 15.98
CA ILE A 242 0.54 -11.58 17.08
C ILE A 242 -0.64 -12.52 17.38
N GLY A 243 -0.69 -13.72 16.80
CA GLY A 243 -1.74 -14.70 17.05
C GLY A 243 -3.13 -14.31 16.50
N ALA A 244 -3.21 -13.39 15.54
CA ALA A 244 -4.45 -13.00 14.88
C ALA A 244 -4.92 -14.04 13.85
N GLU A 245 -6.22 -14.29 13.82
CA GLU A 245 -6.83 -15.24 12.90
C GLU A 245 -6.84 -14.71 11.46
N ALA A 246 -7.13 -13.42 11.27
CA ALA A 246 -7.29 -12.82 9.95
C ALA A 246 -6.83 -11.36 9.88
N LEU A 247 -6.46 -10.96 8.66
CA LEU A 247 -6.15 -9.60 8.23
C LEU A 247 -7.40 -8.93 7.65
N VAL A 248 -7.93 -7.93 8.33
CA VAL A 248 -9.03 -7.11 7.84
C VAL A 248 -8.48 -5.93 7.07
N THR A 249 -9.06 -5.64 5.91
CA THR A 249 -8.68 -4.46 5.13
C THR A 249 -9.90 -3.68 4.66
N GLY A 250 -9.75 -2.37 4.43
CA GLY A 250 -10.78 -1.53 3.85
C GLY A 250 -10.97 -1.68 2.33
N HIS A 251 -10.63 -2.84 1.75
CA HIS A 251 -10.81 -3.05 0.31
C HIS A 251 -12.26 -3.33 -0.05
N TYR A 252 -12.71 -2.75 -1.16
CA TYR A 252 -14.02 -3.02 -1.78
C TYR A 252 -13.90 -4.24 -2.71
N ALA A 253 -13.85 -5.41 -2.10
CA ALA A 253 -13.86 -6.70 -2.79
C ALA A 253 -14.64 -7.71 -1.93
N ARG A 254 -15.08 -8.80 -2.53
CA ARG A 254 -15.83 -9.86 -1.84
C ARG A 254 -15.19 -11.21 -2.13
N PHE A 255 -15.63 -12.22 -1.40
CA PHE A 255 -15.40 -13.62 -1.78
C PHE A 255 -16.69 -14.23 -2.32
N SER A 256 -16.60 -15.29 -3.12
CA SER A 256 -17.76 -16.09 -3.49
C SER A 256 -18.35 -16.79 -2.26
N ASP A 257 -19.69 -16.84 -2.19
CA ASP A 257 -20.42 -17.47 -1.07
C ASP A 257 -20.16 -18.99 -0.95
N ASP A 258 -19.70 -19.62 -2.04
CA ASP A 258 -19.39 -21.05 -2.09
C ASP A 258 -18.01 -21.32 -2.69
N ALA A 259 -17.46 -22.45 -2.25
CA ALA A 259 -16.45 -23.23 -2.95
C ALA A 259 -17.06 -23.81 -4.24
N ALA A 260 -17.25 -22.97 -5.27
CA ALA A 260 -17.75 -23.44 -6.56
C ALA A 260 -16.86 -24.60 -7.04
N ASP A 261 -17.46 -25.75 -7.35
CA ASP A 261 -16.77 -26.96 -7.82
C ASP A 261 -15.74 -27.55 -6.84
N GLY A 262 -15.85 -27.27 -5.53
CA GLY A 262 -14.88 -27.71 -4.51
C GLY A 262 -13.58 -26.91 -4.48
N LEU A 263 -13.54 -25.76 -5.17
CA LEU A 263 -12.42 -24.81 -5.14
C LEU A 263 -12.52 -23.90 -3.91
N GLU A 264 -11.42 -23.36 -3.41
CA GLU A 264 -11.47 -22.30 -2.40
C GLU A 264 -12.26 -21.06 -2.89
N PRO A 265 -12.87 -20.27 -1.98
CA PRO A 265 -13.60 -19.07 -2.35
C PRO A 265 -12.80 -18.17 -3.30
N LEU A 266 -13.44 -17.76 -4.40
CA LEU A 266 -12.82 -16.89 -5.39
C LEU A 266 -13.02 -15.43 -5.01
N LEU A 267 -12.05 -14.59 -5.37
CA LEU A 267 -12.20 -13.15 -5.26
C LEU A 267 -13.30 -12.68 -6.21
N ARG A 268 -14.14 -11.77 -5.73
CA ARG A 268 -15.30 -11.22 -6.42
C ARG A 268 -15.26 -9.70 -6.37
N GLU A 269 -15.74 -9.06 -7.42
CA GLU A 269 -15.86 -7.60 -7.48
C GLU A 269 -16.71 -7.06 -6.33
N GLY A 270 -16.33 -5.88 -5.82
CA GLY A 270 -17.13 -5.13 -4.85
C GLY A 270 -18.48 -4.71 -5.43
N VAL A 271 -19.49 -4.51 -4.57
CA VAL A 271 -20.83 -4.09 -5.04
C VAL A 271 -20.84 -2.68 -5.62
N ASP A 272 -19.89 -1.83 -5.24
CA ASP A 272 -19.71 -0.47 -5.75
C ASP A 272 -18.71 -0.47 -6.91
N PRO A 273 -19.16 -0.35 -8.17
CA PRO A 273 -18.27 -0.42 -9.32
C PRO A 273 -17.28 0.75 -9.39
N ALA A 274 -17.57 1.88 -8.74
CA ALA A 274 -16.69 3.04 -8.70
C ALA A 274 -15.53 2.86 -7.71
N LYS A 275 -15.68 1.94 -6.75
CA LYS A 275 -14.70 1.65 -5.71
C LYS A 275 -14.10 0.25 -5.78
N ASP A 276 -14.63 -0.65 -6.62
CA ASP A 276 -14.13 -2.01 -6.82
C ASP A 276 -12.61 -2.07 -6.86
N GLN A 277 -12.05 -2.94 -6.01
CA GLN A 277 -10.62 -3.13 -5.85
C GLN A 277 -10.19 -4.58 -6.11
N ALA A 278 -11.09 -5.45 -6.60
CA ALA A 278 -10.75 -6.84 -6.89
C ALA A 278 -9.60 -6.95 -7.92
N TYR A 279 -9.56 -6.07 -8.92
CA TYR A 279 -8.44 -6.02 -9.89
C TYR A 279 -7.08 -5.82 -9.21
N ALA A 280 -6.99 -4.97 -8.17
CA ALA A 280 -5.73 -4.71 -7.48
C ALA A 280 -5.26 -5.89 -6.63
N LEU A 281 -6.20 -6.76 -6.22
CA LEU A 281 -5.98 -7.94 -5.38
C LEU A 281 -5.81 -9.24 -6.19
N ALA A 282 -6.00 -9.21 -7.51
CA ALA A 282 -6.02 -10.42 -8.35
C ALA A 282 -4.70 -11.22 -8.34
N ARG A 283 -3.57 -10.57 -8.03
CA ARG A 283 -2.23 -11.18 -7.92
C ARG A 283 -1.88 -11.66 -6.50
N VAL A 284 -2.75 -11.43 -5.51
CA VAL A 284 -2.50 -11.87 -4.13
C VAL A 284 -2.61 -13.40 -4.06
N PRO A 285 -1.63 -14.11 -3.48
CA PRO A 285 -1.66 -15.57 -3.36
C PRO A 285 -2.93 -16.07 -2.66
N ARG A 286 -3.37 -17.29 -2.98
CA ARG A 286 -4.65 -17.84 -2.46
C ARG A 286 -4.61 -18.02 -0.95
N GLU A 287 -3.51 -18.57 -0.47
CA GLU A 287 -3.20 -18.79 0.93
C GLU A 287 -3.22 -17.49 1.73
N VAL A 288 -2.80 -16.38 1.11
CA VAL A 288 -2.86 -15.04 1.71
C VAL A 288 -4.30 -14.52 1.68
N LEU A 289 -5.01 -14.63 0.55
CA LEU A 289 -6.42 -14.22 0.43
C LEU A 289 -7.33 -14.96 1.42
N ALA A 290 -7.06 -16.24 1.69
CA ALA A 290 -7.81 -17.05 2.66
C ALA A 290 -7.70 -16.52 4.10
N ARG A 291 -6.70 -15.67 4.38
CA ARG A 291 -6.50 -14.99 5.66
C ARG A 291 -7.08 -13.58 5.68
N MET A 292 -7.74 -13.13 4.63
CA MET A 292 -8.22 -11.74 4.51
C MET A 292 -9.72 -11.60 4.69
N GLU A 293 -10.14 -10.46 5.25
CA GLU A 293 -11.54 -10.06 5.39
C GLU A 293 -11.76 -8.66 4.76
N PHE A 294 -12.90 -8.51 4.06
CA PHE A 294 -13.27 -7.30 3.32
C PHE A 294 -14.66 -6.78 3.74
N PRO A 295 -14.79 -6.19 4.94
CA PRO A 295 -16.08 -5.78 5.50
C PRO A 295 -16.81 -4.72 4.65
N LEU A 296 -16.09 -3.98 3.80
CA LEU A 296 -16.67 -2.94 2.94
C LEU A 296 -17.13 -3.46 1.57
N GLY A 297 -16.82 -4.72 1.22
CA GLY A 297 -17.08 -5.28 -0.10
C GLY A 297 -18.55 -5.29 -0.51
N GLY A 298 -19.45 -5.34 0.47
CA GLY A 298 -20.90 -5.30 0.30
C GLY A 298 -21.54 -3.91 0.41
N MET A 299 -20.74 -2.84 0.43
CA MET A 299 -21.22 -1.47 0.67
C MET A 299 -20.82 -0.51 -0.45
N HIS A 300 -21.63 0.52 -0.67
CA HIS A 300 -21.27 1.68 -1.47
C HIS A 300 -20.55 2.73 -0.62
N LYS A 301 -19.68 3.53 -1.25
CA LYS A 301 -18.91 4.57 -0.56
C LYS A 301 -19.74 5.53 0.30
N PRO A 302 -20.94 5.99 -0.12
CA PRO A 302 -21.78 6.84 0.72
C PRO A 302 -22.21 6.16 2.02
N GLU A 303 -22.51 4.85 1.98
CA GLU A 303 -22.91 4.07 3.15
C GLU A 303 -21.76 3.97 4.16
N VAL A 304 -20.53 3.77 3.68
CA VAL A 304 -19.32 3.77 4.52
C VAL A 304 -19.10 5.12 5.20
N ARG A 305 -19.28 6.25 4.49
CA ARG A 305 -19.20 7.59 5.09
C ARG A 305 -20.31 7.83 6.12
N ASP A 306 -21.51 7.29 5.90
CA ASP A 306 -22.60 7.36 6.86
C ASP A 306 -22.29 6.58 8.15
N ILE A 307 -21.67 5.41 8.04
CA ILE A 307 -21.19 4.63 9.20
C ILE A 307 -20.14 5.45 9.96
N ALA A 308 -19.14 6.01 9.26
CA ALA A 308 -18.10 6.82 9.88
C ALA A 308 -18.69 7.99 10.69
N ARG A 309 -19.68 8.71 10.14
CA ARG A 309 -20.37 9.81 10.83
C ARG A 309 -21.14 9.33 12.06
N LYS A 310 -21.84 8.20 11.97
CA LYS A 310 -22.60 7.63 13.10
C LYS A 310 -21.69 7.14 14.22
N ALA A 311 -20.53 6.59 13.88
CA ALA A 311 -19.52 6.13 14.81
C ALA A 311 -18.66 7.27 15.38
N GLY A 312 -18.85 8.53 14.94
CA GLY A 312 -18.08 9.68 15.41
C GLY A 312 -16.61 9.66 14.96
N LEU A 313 -16.29 8.96 13.86
CA LEU A 313 -14.93 8.86 13.35
C LEU A 313 -14.51 10.16 12.66
N GLU A 314 -13.41 10.77 13.11
CA GLU A 314 -12.88 12.03 12.53
C GLU A 314 -12.57 11.91 11.03
N ALA A 315 -12.23 10.71 10.56
CA ALA A 315 -11.90 10.43 9.17
C ALA A 315 -13.11 10.52 8.21
N ALA A 316 -14.33 10.68 8.70
CA ALA A 316 -15.55 10.67 7.89
C ALA A 316 -15.52 11.61 6.67
N GLU A 317 -14.82 12.75 6.80
CA GLU A 317 -14.72 13.78 5.76
C GLU A 317 -13.36 13.78 5.03
N THR A 318 -12.46 12.85 5.36
CA THR A 318 -11.16 12.74 4.68
C THR A 318 -11.35 12.41 3.20
N ALA A 319 -10.60 13.11 2.34
CA ALA A 319 -10.56 12.84 0.91
C ALA A 319 -9.85 11.50 0.63
N ASP A 320 -10.31 10.77 -0.39
CA ASP A 320 -9.65 9.55 -0.82
C ASP A 320 -8.31 9.91 -1.51
N SER A 321 -7.24 9.16 -1.26
CA SER A 321 -5.97 9.31 -1.99
C SER A 321 -6.18 9.03 -3.48
N GLN A 322 -5.76 9.94 -4.36
CA GLN A 322 -6.04 9.89 -5.81
C GLN A 322 -4.81 9.61 -6.71
N ASP A 323 -3.63 9.34 -6.14
CA ASP A 323 -2.38 9.13 -6.91
C ASP A 323 -1.56 7.93 -6.43
N LEU A 324 -0.52 7.58 -7.19
CA LEU A 324 0.49 6.61 -6.76
C LEU A 324 1.13 7.08 -5.44
N CYS A 325 1.15 6.19 -4.45
CA CYS A 325 1.56 6.51 -3.07
C CYS A 325 2.96 7.12 -2.94
N PHE A 326 3.89 6.84 -3.86
CA PHE A 326 5.25 7.40 -3.85
C PHE A 326 5.43 8.62 -4.75
N LEU A 327 4.44 8.93 -5.60
CA LEU A 327 4.44 10.18 -6.35
C LEU A 327 3.97 11.31 -5.46
N ALA A 328 2.83 11.14 -4.76
CA ALA A 328 2.35 12.01 -3.68
C ALA A 328 2.61 13.51 -3.93
N GLY A 329 1.89 14.09 -4.91
CA GLY A 329 2.05 15.50 -5.31
C GLY A 329 3.22 15.78 -6.27
N VAL A 330 4.20 14.87 -6.38
CA VAL A 330 5.27 14.94 -7.37
C VAL A 330 4.81 14.35 -8.70
N GLY A 331 4.97 15.12 -9.77
CA GLY A 331 4.69 14.61 -11.12
C GLY A 331 5.64 13.47 -11.51
N ARG A 332 5.14 12.49 -12.26
CA ARG A 332 5.90 11.34 -12.78
C ARG A 332 7.25 11.72 -13.40
N GLU A 333 7.29 12.78 -14.21
CA GLU A 333 8.52 13.25 -14.88
C GLU A 333 9.60 13.65 -13.86
N ALA A 334 9.22 14.46 -12.85
CA ALA A 334 10.15 14.89 -11.81
C ALA A 334 10.63 13.71 -10.95
N PHE A 335 9.74 12.76 -10.65
CA PHE A 335 10.09 11.56 -9.90
C PHE A 335 11.10 10.67 -10.67
N LEU A 336 10.81 10.37 -11.94
CA LEU A 336 11.68 9.57 -12.79
C LEU A 336 13.05 10.22 -13.00
N ALA A 337 13.11 11.55 -13.10
CA ALA A 337 14.37 12.29 -13.20
C ALA A 337 15.20 12.17 -11.92
N ARG A 338 14.57 12.34 -10.76
CA ARG A 338 15.24 12.33 -9.45
C ARG A 338 15.73 10.92 -9.06
N HIS A 339 14.83 9.93 -9.09
CA HIS A 339 15.12 8.58 -8.58
C HIS A 339 15.66 7.65 -9.66
N GLY A 340 15.26 7.86 -10.91
CA GLY A 340 15.67 7.03 -12.04
C GLY A 340 16.72 7.65 -12.94
N GLY A 341 17.15 8.90 -12.69
CA GLY A 341 18.06 9.61 -13.61
C GLY A 341 17.51 9.72 -15.04
N VAL A 342 16.19 9.53 -15.23
CA VAL A 342 15.55 9.53 -16.54
C VAL A 342 15.40 10.97 -16.97
N LYS A 343 16.24 11.39 -17.90
CA LYS A 343 16.22 12.76 -18.43
C LYS A 343 15.23 12.86 -19.59
N THR A 344 14.69 14.06 -19.78
CA THR A 344 14.04 14.45 -21.02
C THR A 344 14.96 14.13 -22.20
N ASN A 345 14.51 13.28 -23.11
CA ASN A 345 15.25 12.90 -24.31
C ASN A 345 14.31 13.05 -25.50
N GLU A 346 14.53 14.10 -26.29
CA GLU A 346 13.66 14.38 -27.44
C GLU A 346 13.85 13.32 -28.53
N GLY A 347 12.75 12.85 -29.09
CA GLY A 347 12.75 11.84 -30.15
C GLY A 347 11.62 12.05 -31.14
N PRO A 348 11.69 11.39 -32.31
CA PRO A 348 10.64 11.50 -33.32
C PRO A 348 9.37 10.77 -32.87
N VAL A 349 8.23 11.38 -33.20
CA VAL A 349 6.96 10.63 -33.29
C VAL A 349 6.76 10.25 -34.76
N VAL A 350 6.54 8.96 -35.03
CA VAL A 350 6.42 8.40 -36.38
C VAL A 350 5.09 7.69 -36.57
N ASP A 351 4.62 7.61 -37.82
CA ASP A 351 3.50 6.73 -38.18
C ASP A 351 3.95 5.27 -38.44
N GLN A 352 3.02 4.42 -38.88
CA GLN A 352 3.27 3.00 -39.14
C GLN A 352 4.25 2.76 -40.30
N GLU A 353 4.38 3.73 -41.21
CA GLU A 353 5.36 3.68 -42.31
C GLU A 353 6.72 4.26 -41.90
N GLY A 354 6.86 4.69 -40.65
CA GLY A 354 8.07 5.31 -40.12
C GLY A 354 8.25 6.78 -40.52
N ARG A 355 7.23 7.42 -41.12
CA ARG A 355 7.31 8.84 -41.47
C ARG A 355 7.13 9.67 -40.21
N ARG A 356 7.98 10.68 -40.03
CA ARG A 356 7.90 11.59 -38.89
C ARG A 356 6.66 12.47 -38.97
N VAL A 357 5.85 12.42 -37.93
CA VAL A 357 4.62 13.22 -37.77
C VAL A 357 4.72 14.22 -36.62
N GLY A 358 5.77 14.14 -35.80
CA GLY A 358 5.99 15.06 -34.68
C GLY A 358 7.28 14.80 -33.91
N THR A 359 7.32 15.31 -32.69
CA THR A 359 8.37 15.09 -31.69
C THR A 359 7.76 14.83 -30.33
N HIS A 360 8.47 14.06 -29.50
CA HIS A 360 8.13 13.86 -28.10
C HIS A 360 9.26 14.33 -27.20
N ARG A 361 8.95 14.69 -25.95
CA ARG A 361 9.96 15.08 -24.94
C ARG A 361 10.53 13.90 -24.15
N GLY A 362 10.13 12.68 -24.48
CA GLY A 362 10.68 11.45 -23.92
C GLY A 362 9.66 10.34 -23.97
N ILE A 363 10.09 9.12 -24.29
CA ILE A 363 9.21 7.95 -24.40
C ILE A 363 8.45 7.66 -23.10
N HIS A 364 9.05 7.98 -21.93
CA HIS A 364 8.43 7.79 -20.61
C HIS A 364 7.21 8.68 -20.36
N ASN A 365 6.98 9.70 -21.21
CA ASN A 365 5.79 10.52 -21.17
C ASN A 365 4.62 9.92 -21.98
N HIS A 366 4.86 8.80 -22.65
CA HIS A 366 3.91 8.15 -23.53
C HIS A 366 3.55 6.74 -23.05
N THR A 367 2.26 6.43 -23.12
CA THR A 367 1.72 5.10 -22.80
C THR A 367 0.95 4.57 -24.00
N VAL A 368 1.05 3.27 -24.28
CA VAL A 368 0.29 2.61 -25.35
C VAL A 368 -1.21 2.91 -25.21
N GLY A 369 -1.83 3.34 -26.30
CA GLY A 369 -3.22 3.80 -26.33
C GLY A 369 -3.46 5.26 -25.98
N GLN A 370 -2.43 6.00 -25.56
CA GLN A 370 -2.58 7.43 -25.30
C GLN A 370 -2.99 8.16 -26.57
N ARG A 371 -4.05 8.97 -26.44
CA ARG A 371 -4.54 9.87 -27.50
C ARG A 371 -4.20 11.33 -27.26
N LYS A 372 -4.40 11.80 -26.02
CA LYS A 372 -4.24 13.21 -25.65
C LYS A 372 -2.77 13.53 -25.39
N GLY A 373 -2.37 14.79 -25.60
CA GLY A 373 -1.02 15.26 -25.27
C GLY A 373 0.09 14.78 -26.22
N LEU A 374 -0.25 14.30 -27.42
CA LEU A 374 0.74 13.89 -28.42
C LEU A 374 1.37 15.07 -29.18
N GLY A 375 0.73 16.25 -29.15
CA GLY A 375 1.24 17.44 -29.86
C GLY A 375 1.17 17.34 -31.39
N ILE A 376 0.40 16.37 -31.91
CA ILE A 376 0.22 16.12 -33.36
C ILE A 376 -1.20 16.53 -33.73
N GLY A 377 -1.35 17.32 -34.79
CA GLY A 377 -2.64 17.84 -35.25
C GLY A 377 -2.78 17.81 -36.77
N GLY A 378 -4.00 18.03 -37.27
CA GLY A 378 -4.28 18.19 -38.71
C GLY A 378 -4.76 16.94 -39.46
N GLY A 379 -5.23 15.90 -38.78
CA GLY A 379 -5.71 14.65 -39.40
C GLY A 379 -6.65 13.83 -38.53
N GLU A 380 -6.85 12.55 -38.88
CA GLU A 380 -7.65 11.61 -38.08
C GLU A 380 -7.04 11.36 -36.68
N PRO A 381 -7.83 10.97 -35.67
CA PRO A 381 -7.31 10.74 -34.32
C PRO A 381 -6.28 9.60 -34.26
N LEU A 382 -5.06 9.93 -33.82
CA LEU A 382 -3.97 8.98 -33.62
C LEU A 382 -3.81 8.59 -32.15
N TYR A 383 -3.29 7.39 -31.94
CA TYR A 383 -3.02 6.78 -30.64
C TYR A 383 -1.61 6.21 -30.63
N VAL A 384 -0.95 6.21 -29.47
CA VAL A 384 0.35 5.54 -29.32
C VAL A 384 0.16 4.03 -29.55
N LEU A 385 0.80 3.50 -30.59
CA LEU A 385 0.84 2.08 -30.89
C LEU A 385 1.93 1.40 -30.06
N ARG A 386 3.13 1.97 -30.03
CA ARG A 386 4.25 1.47 -29.23
C ARG A 386 5.30 2.56 -28.96
N THR A 387 6.12 2.29 -27.98
CA THR A 387 7.29 3.05 -27.55
C THR A 387 8.52 2.17 -27.75
N ASP A 388 9.59 2.70 -28.33
CA ASP A 388 10.86 1.99 -28.50
C ASP A 388 11.99 2.78 -27.85
N SER A 389 12.56 2.20 -26.80
CA SER A 389 13.67 2.78 -26.04
C SER A 389 15.01 2.75 -26.76
N LYS A 390 15.24 1.76 -27.64
CA LYS A 390 16.49 1.64 -28.40
C LYS A 390 16.56 2.66 -29.52
N SER A 391 15.47 2.87 -30.24
CA SER A 391 15.38 3.88 -31.31
C SER A 391 14.88 5.24 -30.83
N ASN A 392 14.55 5.38 -29.53
CA ASN A 392 13.97 6.59 -28.93
C ASN A 392 12.80 7.15 -29.75
N THR A 393 11.86 6.27 -30.13
CA THR A 393 10.77 6.61 -31.05
C THR A 393 9.42 6.26 -30.43
N VAL A 394 8.43 7.12 -30.67
CA VAL A 394 7.02 6.84 -30.39
C VAL A 394 6.33 6.57 -31.72
N THR A 395 5.76 5.38 -31.89
CA THR A 395 4.94 5.06 -33.07
C THR A 395 3.48 5.33 -32.76
N VAL A 396 2.80 6.09 -33.62
CA VAL A 396 1.37 6.36 -33.52
C VAL A 396 0.61 5.76 -34.70
N ALA A 397 -0.65 5.40 -34.46
CA ALA A 397 -1.51 4.82 -35.48
C ALA A 397 -2.99 5.17 -35.26
N PRO A 398 -3.85 5.05 -36.29
CA PRO A 398 -5.29 5.15 -36.13
C PRO A 398 -5.83 4.09 -35.19
N ARG A 399 -7.04 4.29 -34.64
CA ARG A 399 -7.66 3.37 -33.69
C ARG A 399 -7.70 1.93 -34.17
N ALA A 400 -7.99 1.70 -35.46
CA ALA A 400 -8.10 0.37 -36.04
C ALA A 400 -6.79 -0.44 -35.92
N ALA A 401 -5.63 0.22 -36.02
CA ALA A 401 -4.31 -0.41 -35.97
C ALA A 401 -3.81 -0.71 -34.55
N ILE A 402 -4.44 -0.14 -33.52
CA ILE A 402 -4.14 -0.43 -32.11
C ILE A 402 -5.21 -1.33 -31.45
N SER A 403 -6.09 -1.89 -32.28
CA SER A 403 -7.17 -2.79 -31.86
C SER A 403 -6.82 -4.21 -32.26
N THR A 404 -6.98 -5.17 -31.35
CA THR A 404 -6.74 -6.59 -31.65
C THR A 404 -7.81 -7.46 -31.02
N LEU A 405 -8.09 -8.60 -31.64
CA LEU A 405 -8.91 -9.65 -31.04
C LEU A 405 -8.07 -10.58 -30.16
N ARG A 406 -6.75 -10.64 -30.35
CA ARG A 406 -5.86 -11.61 -29.68
C ARG A 406 -4.86 -10.90 -28.78
N VAL A 407 -4.77 -11.32 -27.53
CA VAL A 407 -3.82 -10.80 -26.55
C VAL A 407 -2.96 -11.93 -26.04
N GLU A 408 -1.65 -11.78 -26.16
CA GLU A 408 -0.67 -12.75 -25.66
C GLU A 408 -0.40 -12.48 -24.18
N LEU A 409 -0.38 -13.56 -23.41
CA LEU A 409 -0.27 -13.55 -21.96
C LEU A 409 0.92 -14.40 -21.50
N VAL A 410 1.56 -13.95 -20.43
CA VAL A 410 2.61 -14.65 -19.68
C VAL A 410 2.34 -14.55 -18.18
N ASP A 411 3.07 -15.30 -17.37
CA ASP A 411 2.88 -15.33 -15.90
C ASP A 411 1.42 -15.60 -15.50
N LEU A 412 0.81 -16.58 -16.16
CA LEU A 412 -0.58 -16.96 -15.95
C LEU A 412 -0.75 -17.62 -14.58
N ASP A 413 -1.68 -17.08 -13.80
CA ASP A 413 -2.13 -17.62 -12.51
C ASP A 413 -3.63 -17.84 -12.58
N LEU A 414 -4.02 -19.11 -12.81
CA LEU A 414 -5.43 -19.50 -12.90
C LEU A 414 -5.97 -19.89 -11.53
N ARG A 415 -7.11 -19.29 -11.19
CA ARG A 415 -7.87 -19.55 -9.96
C ARG A 415 -9.06 -20.50 -10.18
N ALA A 416 -9.37 -20.81 -11.42
CA ALA A 416 -10.32 -21.85 -11.80
C ALA A 416 -9.89 -22.47 -13.14
N ASP A 417 -10.66 -23.43 -13.65
CA ASP A 417 -10.41 -23.98 -14.98
C ASP A 417 -10.42 -22.88 -16.06
N ALA A 418 -9.52 -22.98 -17.04
CA ALA A 418 -9.40 -22.02 -18.14
C ALA A 418 -10.71 -21.84 -18.92
N THR A 419 -11.57 -22.87 -18.99
CA THR A 419 -12.86 -22.79 -19.67
C THR A 419 -13.86 -21.86 -18.99
N ARG A 420 -13.62 -21.47 -17.73
CA ARG A 420 -14.46 -20.51 -16.99
C ARG A 420 -14.14 -19.06 -17.34
N VAL A 421 -13.07 -18.79 -18.08
CA VAL A 421 -12.79 -17.43 -18.56
C VAL A 421 -13.81 -17.05 -19.63
N THR A 422 -14.77 -16.20 -19.28
CA THR A 422 -15.80 -15.69 -20.20
C THR A 422 -15.57 -14.22 -20.58
N SER A 423 -14.76 -13.51 -19.82
CA SER A 423 -14.42 -12.11 -20.08
C SER A 423 -13.08 -11.73 -19.45
N ALA A 424 -12.54 -10.59 -19.86
CA ALA A 424 -11.30 -10.08 -19.31
C ALA A 424 -11.27 -8.55 -19.22
N ARG A 425 -10.51 -8.06 -18.23
CA ARG A 425 -10.24 -6.64 -18.01
C ARG A 425 -8.75 -6.39 -18.12
N LEU A 426 -8.32 -5.57 -19.09
CA LEU A 426 -6.91 -5.33 -19.42
C LEU A 426 -6.28 -4.12 -18.70
N ARG A 427 -7.07 -3.39 -17.92
CA ARG A 427 -6.63 -2.22 -17.13
C ARG A 427 -7.62 -1.96 -16.00
N HIS A 428 -7.15 -1.40 -14.88
CA HIS A 428 -7.96 -1.16 -13.68
C HIS A 428 -9.30 -0.44 -13.97
N HIS A 429 -9.25 0.75 -14.60
CA HIS A 429 -10.45 1.51 -15.02
C HIS A 429 -10.87 1.21 -16.47
N GLY A 430 -10.69 -0.04 -16.89
CA GLY A 430 -11.02 -0.52 -18.22
C GLY A 430 -12.41 -1.12 -18.30
N ALA A 431 -13.02 -1.06 -19.48
CA ALA A 431 -14.16 -1.89 -19.76
C ALA A 431 -13.72 -3.37 -19.76
N THR A 432 -14.54 -4.22 -19.15
CA THR A 432 -14.47 -5.67 -19.31
C THR A 432 -14.99 -6.03 -20.71
N GLY A 433 -14.30 -6.93 -21.40
CA GLY A 433 -14.72 -7.41 -22.72
C GLY A 433 -14.86 -8.93 -22.72
N ASP A 434 -15.89 -9.42 -23.42
CA ASP A 434 -16.11 -10.86 -23.60
C ASP A 434 -14.93 -11.51 -24.31
N ALA A 435 -14.40 -12.57 -23.72
CA ALA A 435 -13.18 -13.22 -24.19
C ALA A 435 -13.11 -14.68 -23.73
N SER A 436 -12.36 -15.48 -24.46
CA SER A 436 -12.01 -16.86 -24.09
C SER A 436 -10.50 -17.03 -24.01
N LEU A 437 -10.04 -17.92 -23.13
CA LEU A 437 -8.63 -18.23 -22.92
C LEU A 437 -8.26 -19.54 -23.62
N GLU A 438 -7.25 -19.49 -24.48
CA GLU A 438 -6.62 -20.66 -25.10
C GLU A 438 -5.24 -20.88 -24.46
N LEU A 439 -4.96 -22.11 -24.04
CA LEU A 439 -3.65 -22.53 -23.55
C LEU A 439 -2.93 -23.34 -24.64
N GLY A 440 -1.74 -22.89 -25.02
CA GLY A 440 -0.85 -23.59 -25.94
C GLY A 440 -0.01 -24.66 -25.24
N ASP A 441 0.45 -25.64 -26.02
CA ASP A 441 1.24 -26.79 -25.54
C ASP A 441 2.61 -26.39 -24.93
N ASP A 442 3.10 -25.20 -25.27
CA ASP A 442 4.37 -24.61 -24.80
C ASP A 442 4.20 -23.69 -23.57
N GLY A 443 2.98 -23.64 -23.00
CA GLY A 443 2.65 -22.73 -21.91
C GLY A 443 2.32 -21.30 -22.36
N ALA A 444 2.28 -21.03 -23.67
CA ALA A 444 1.76 -19.77 -24.18
C ALA A 444 0.26 -19.66 -23.90
N ALA A 445 -0.20 -18.51 -23.43
CA ALA A 445 -1.61 -18.25 -23.18
C ALA A 445 -2.08 -17.13 -24.09
N VAL A 446 -3.20 -17.35 -24.79
CA VAL A 446 -3.79 -16.35 -25.68
C VAL A 446 -5.24 -16.10 -25.30
N LEU A 447 -5.56 -14.84 -25.09
CA LEU A 447 -6.90 -14.38 -24.84
C LEU A 447 -7.52 -13.87 -26.14
N THR A 448 -8.66 -14.44 -26.55
CA THR A 448 -9.38 -14.05 -27.76
C THR A 448 -10.68 -13.34 -27.39
N PHE A 449 -10.80 -12.05 -27.72
CA PHE A 449 -11.99 -11.25 -27.48
C PHE A 449 -13.04 -11.39 -28.59
N ALA A 450 -14.32 -11.28 -28.23
CA ALA A 450 -15.42 -11.23 -29.18
C ALA A 450 -15.47 -9.89 -29.95
N GLN A 451 -14.94 -8.81 -29.37
CA GLN A 451 -14.81 -7.49 -29.98
C GLN A 451 -13.38 -6.98 -29.79
N PRO A 452 -12.80 -6.22 -30.75
CA PRO A 452 -11.40 -5.80 -30.65
C PRO A 452 -11.11 -5.00 -29.38
N ALA A 453 -10.19 -5.52 -28.56
CA ALA A 453 -9.63 -4.80 -27.43
C ALA A 453 -8.72 -3.69 -27.96
N VAL A 454 -8.81 -2.50 -27.36
CA VAL A 454 -8.05 -1.32 -27.78
C VAL A 454 -6.97 -1.01 -26.77
N ALA A 455 -5.77 -0.71 -27.29
CA ALA A 455 -4.62 -0.29 -26.49
C ALA A 455 -4.16 -1.36 -25.49
N VAL A 456 -3.84 -2.53 -26.01
CA VAL A 456 -3.22 -3.63 -25.27
C VAL A 456 -1.78 -3.21 -24.93
N ALA A 457 -1.53 -2.90 -23.66
CA ALA A 457 -0.25 -2.38 -23.19
C ALA A 457 0.57 -3.49 -22.52
N PRO A 458 1.74 -3.88 -23.08
CA PRO A 458 2.62 -4.84 -22.45
C PRO A 458 3.04 -4.41 -21.03
N GLY A 459 3.10 -5.37 -20.11
CA GLY A 459 3.39 -5.17 -18.69
C GLY A 459 2.18 -4.77 -17.83
N GLN A 460 1.02 -4.51 -18.43
CA GLN A 460 -0.25 -4.43 -17.68
C GLN A 460 -0.77 -5.83 -17.35
N MET A 461 -1.63 -5.93 -16.34
CA MET A 461 -2.27 -7.18 -15.96
C MET A 461 -3.58 -7.38 -16.75
N ALA A 462 -3.75 -8.57 -17.31
CA ALA A 462 -5.04 -9.08 -17.73
C ALA A 462 -5.71 -9.77 -16.53
N CYS A 463 -6.82 -9.24 -16.07
CA CYS A 463 -7.69 -9.89 -15.09
C CYS A 463 -8.68 -10.78 -15.85
N LEU A 464 -8.79 -12.05 -15.48
CA LEU A 464 -9.62 -13.06 -16.15
C LEU A 464 -10.87 -13.30 -15.30
N LEU A 465 -12.05 -13.23 -15.92
CA LEU A 465 -13.32 -13.19 -15.19
C LEU A 465 -14.35 -14.20 -15.69
N GLU A 466 -15.19 -14.64 -14.76
CA GLU A 466 -16.49 -15.29 -14.99
C GLU A 466 -17.57 -14.45 -14.30
N GLY A 467 -18.30 -13.63 -15.06
CA GLY A 467 -19.19 -12.64 -14.46
C GLY A 467 -18.42 -11.63 -13.60
N ASP A 468 -18.71 -11.58 -12.30
CA ASP A 468 -18.03 -10.75 -11.29
C ASP A 468 -16.94 -11.50 -10.50
N LEU A 469 -16.66 -12.76 -10.83
CA LEU A 469 -15.62 -13.58 -10.19
C LEU A 469 -14.29 -13.42 -10.91
N ILE A 470 -13.21 -13.29 -10.14
CA ILE A 470 -11.84 -13.33 -10.64
C ILE A 470 -11.39 -14.80 -10.68
N VAL A 471 -11.34 -15.35 -11.89
CA VAL A 471 -10.94 -16.75 -12.13
C VAL A 471 -9.47 -16.89 -12.52
N GLY A 472 -8.74 -15.79 -12.62
CA GLY A 472 -7.30 -15.78 -12.81
C GLY A 472 -6.74 -14.41 -13.18
N CYS A 473 -5.43 -14.34 -13.34
CA CYS A 473 -4.74 -13.17 -13.85
C CYS A 473 -3.49 -13.55 -14.65
N ALA A 474 -3.02 -12.63 -15.49
CA ALA A 474 -1.79 -12.80 -16.26
C ALA A 474 -1.15 -11.45 -16.59
N THR A 475 0.11 -11.46 -17.00
CA THR A 475 0.81 -10.28 -17.54
C THR A 475 0.61 -10.27 -19.05
N ILE A 476 0.25 -9.10 -19.60
CA ILE A 476 0.15 -8.89 -21.05
C ILE A 476 1.57 -8.81 -21.62
N SER A 477 1.93 -9.72 -22.53
CA SER A 477 3.21 -9.69 -23.23
C SER A 477 3.11 -8.98 -24.58
N GLY A 478 1.95 -9.04 -25.25
CA GLY A 478 1.78 -8.47 -26.58
C GLY A 478 0.35 -8.48 -27.09
N ALA A 479 0.15 -7.79 -28.21
CA ALA A 479 -1.03 -7.90 -29.05
C ALA A 479 -0.73 -8.91 -30.16
N GLY A 480 -1.53 -9.98 -30.23
CA GLY A 480 -1.45 -10.95 -31.33
C GLY A 480 -1.89 -10.31 -32.64
N ALA A 481 -1.26 -10.75 -33.74
CA ALA A 481 -1.57 -10.33 -35.11
C ALA A 481 -2.92 -10.90 -35.61
#